data_AF-A0A858Q6X9-F1
#
_entry.id   AF-A0A858Q6X9-F1
#
_cell.length_a   1.000
_cell.length_b   1.000
_cell.length_c   1.000
_cell.angle_alpha   90.00
_cell.angle_beta   90.00
_cell.angle_gamma   90.00
#
_symmetry.space_group_name_H-M   'P 1'
#
loop_
_entity.id
_entity.type
_entity.pdbx_description
1 polymer ?
#
loop_
_entity_poly.entity_id
_entity_poly.type
_entity_poly.pdbx_seq_one_letter_code
_entity_poly.pdbx_strand_id
1 'polypeptide(L)'
;MRKPTPSLAMIVAGLALAGAAAANASEDGALAAANPFLARTVDTPVHLAHAILVKAIPERDATITDVPEEVLLTFNEGVGNDFLALAVVDGEGKRVDNHDAKLDFTDRSKLRTSISKLSPGRYMVRYRVLSADGHVVSGKYFFQVQTP
;
A
#
# COMPACT_ATOMS: atom_id res chain seq x y z
N MET A 1 14.32 -37.45 -18.66
CA MET A 1 14.83 -36.45 -17.68
C MET A 1 13.81 -36.30 -16.57
N ARG A 2 14.10 -36.87 -15.38
CA ARG A 2 13.22 -36.81 -14.20
C ARG A 2 13.98 -36.06 -13.10
N LYS A 3 13.36 -35.01 -12.54
CA LYS A 3 13.90 -34.23 -11.42
C LYS A 3 13.86 -35.06 -10.13
N PRO A 4 14.84 -34.96 -9.22
CA PRO A 4 14.78 -35.61 -7.92
C PRO A 4 13.93 -34.79 -6.92
N THR A 5 13.06 -35.49 -6.20
CA THR A 5 12.34 -35.07 -4.99
C THR A 5 13.23 -35.21 -3.74
N PRO A 6 13.12 -34.34 -2.72
CA PRO A 6 13.71 -34.59 -1.41
C PRO A 6 12.77 -35.42 -0.52
N SER A 7 13.27 -36.55 0.00
CA SER A 7 12.65 -37.37 1.04
C SER A 7 12.86 -36.75 2.42
N LEU A 8 11.78 -36.67 3.19
CA LEU A 8 11.76 -36.30 4.60
C LEU A 8 12.03 -37.56 5.45
N ALA A 9 13.09 -37.54 6.25
CA ALA A 9 13.31 -38.54 7.28
C ALA A 9 13.46 -37.84 8.63
N MET A 10 12.46 -38.07 9.50
CA MET A 10 12.46 -37.76 10.91
C MET A 10 13.63 -38.42 11.64
N ILE A 11 14.23 -37.71 12.59
CA ILE A 11 14.86 -38.32 13.76
C ILE A 11 14.14 -37.78 15.00
N VAL A 12 13.52 -38.71 15.72
CA VAL A 12 12.87 -38.53 17.02
C VAL A 12 13.83 -39.01 18.10
N ALA A 13 14.05 -38.18 19.11
CA ALA A 13 14.42 -38.57 20.47
C ALA A 13 13.80 -37.48 21.38
N GLY A 14 12.86 -37.72 22.28
CA GLY A 14 12.57 -38.92 23.04
C GLY A 14 13.13 -38.76 24.46
N LEU A 15 12.49 -37.95 25.30
CA LEU A 15 12.58 -38.14 26.75
C LEU A 15 11.31 -37.66 27.49
N ALA A 16 10.60 -38.68 27.96
CA ALA A 16 9.61 -38.77 29.04
C ALA A 16 10.01 -37.95 30.30
N LEU A 17 9.17 -37.65 31.30
CA LEU A 17 7.76 -37.79 31.66
C LEU A 17 7.75 -37.29 33.12
N ALA A 18 6.79 -36.46 33.55
CA ALA A 18 6.23 -36.49 34.91
C ALA A 18 5.21 -35.36 35.08
N GLY A 19 3.98 -35.73 35.42
CA GLY A 19 3.01 -34.83 36.01
C GLY A 19 3.25 -34.68 37.52
N ALA A 20 2.81 -33.56 38.07
CA ALA A 20 2.42 -33.38 39.47
C ALA A 20 1.59 -32.08 39.50
N ALA A 21 0.28 -32.14 39.73
CA ALA A 21 -0.34 -32.06 41.06
C ALA A 21 0.11 -30.79 41.81
N ALA A 22 -0.69 -29.73 41.71
CA ALA A 22 -0.54 -28.54 42.52
C ALA A 22 -1.00 -28.83 43.95
N ALA A 23 -0.08 -28.73 44.91
CA ALA A 23 -0.38 -28.70 46.34
C ALA A 23 0.19 -27.40 46.93
N ASN A 24 -0.65 -26.70 47.71
CA ASN A 24 -0.34 -25.49 48.46
C ASN A 24 0.66 -25.77 49.60
N ALA A 25 1.64 -24.87 49.79
CA ALA A 25 2.38 -24.66 51.05
C ALA A 25 3.23 -23.37 50.87
N SER A 26 2.81 -22.25 51.47
CA SER A 26 3.25 -21.71 52.77
C SER A 26 4.66 -21.11 52.73
N GLU A 27 4.68 -19.82 53.05
CA GLU A 27 5.78 -18.87 53.07
C GLU A 27 6.89 -19.30 54.03
N ASP A 28 8.16 -19.29 53.58
CA ASP A 28 9.32 -19.02 54.42
C ASP A 28 10.54 -18.68 53.55
N GLY A 29 11.28 -17.66 53.97
CA GLY A 29 12.17 -16.87 53.13
C GLY A 29 13.46 -17.55 52.65
N ALA A 30 13.98 -17.07 51.52
CA ALA A 30 15.41 -17.03 51.23
C ALA A 30 15.66 -16.03 50.09
N LEU A 31 16.59 -15.10 50.33
CA LEU A 31 17.15 -14.18 49.34
C LEU A 31 17.75 -14.98 48.17
N ALA A 32 17.14 -14.89 46.98
CA ALA A 32 17.73 -15.40 45.75
C ALA A 32 17.50 -14.38 44.62
N ALA A 33 18.60 -13.97 44.01
CA ALA A 33 18.71 -12.86 43.05
C ALA A 33 17.66 -12.92 41.93
N ALA A 34 16.84 -11.87 41.83
CA ALA A 34 15.96 -11.66 40.69
C ALA A 34 16.83 -11.33 39.46
N ASN A 35 16.86 -12.23 38.49
CA ASN A 35 17.46 -11.96 37.19
C ASN A 35 16.40 -11.28 36.32
N PRO A 36 16.50 -9.98 35.97
CA PRO A 36 15.50 -9.31 35.16
C PRO A 36 15.77 -9.66 33.70
N PHE A 37 15.38 -10.87 33.29
CA PHE A 37 15.32 -11.18 31.86
C PHE A 37 14.09 -10.47 31.29
N LEU A 38 14.28 -9.21 30.90
CA LEU A 38 13.29 -8.34 30.31
C LEU A 38 12.72 -9.03 29.06
N ALA A 39 11.49 -9.54 29.15
CA ALA A 39 10.71 -9.96 28.00
C ALA A 39 10.40 -8.73 27.15
N ARG A 40 11.25 -8.45 26.18
CA ARG A 40 11.08 -7.34 25.23
C ARG A 40 10.05 -7.79 24.20
N THR A 41 8.79 -7.43 24.43
CA THR A 41 7.74 -7.53 23.41
C THR A 41 8.17 -6.67 22.22
N VAL A 42 8.38 -7.30 21.07
CA VAL A 42 8.55 -6.57 19.82
C VAL A 42 7.15 -6.18 19.37
N ASP A 43 6.67 -5.04 19.84
CA ASP A 43 5.53 -4.36 19.22
C ASP A 43 5.96 -3.95 17.82
N THR A 44 5.55 -4.71 16.80
CA THR A 44 5.63 -4.23 15.42
C THR A 44 4.51 -3.21 15.25
N PRO A 45 4.80 -1.91 15.11
CA PRO A 45 3.74 -0.95 14.85
C PRO A 45 3.14 -1.28 13.48
N VAL A 46 1.87 -1.72 13.47
CA VAL A 46 1.10 -1.82 12.23
C VAL A 46 0.76 -0.38 11.84
N HIS A 47 1.55 0.22 10.95
CA HIS A 47 1.24 1.54 10.42
C HIS A 47 0.04 1.41 9.47
N LEU A 48 -1.16 1.71 9.98
CA LEU A 48 -2.43 1.73 9.24
C LEU A 48 -2.67 3.12 8.66
N ALA A 49 -1.75 3.63 7.85
CA ALA A 49 -1.98 4.83 7.06
C ALA A 49 -2.15 4.38 5.60
N HIS A 50 -3.38 4.47 5.09
CA HIS A 50 -3.64 4.25 3.68
C HIS A 50 -3.21 5.50 2.90
N ALA A 51 -2.73 5.33 1.67
CA ALA A 51 -2.44 6.42 0.77
C ALA A 51 -3.70 7.24 0.46
N ILE A 52 -3.63 8.56 0.68
CA ILE A 52 -4.68 9.54 0.44
C ILE A 52 -4.22 10.49 -0.65
N LEU A 53 -5.06 10.72 -1.66
CA LEU A 53 -4.82 11.75 -2.67
C LEU A 53 -4.94 13.14 -2.03
N VAL A 54 -3.82 13.88 -1.94
CA VAL A 54 -3.75 15.22 -1.33
C VAL A 54 -3.72 16.34 -2.36
N LYS A 55 -3.25 16.07 -3.58
CA LYS A 55 -3.23 17.05 -4.67
C LYS A 55 -3.45 16.38 -6.02
N ALA A 56 -4.09 17.10 -6.93
CA ALA A 56 -4.32 16.67 -8.30
C ALA A 56 -4.14 17.85 -9.27
N ILE A 57 -3.58 17.57 -10.44
CA ILE A 57 -3.51 18.48 -11.58
C ILE A 57 -4.00 17.70 -12.80
N PRO A 58 -5.09 18.09 -13.47
CA PRO A 58 -6.07 19.11 -13.05
C PRO A 58 -6.68 18.83 -11.68
N GLU A 59 -7.08 19.89 -10.98
CA GLU A 59 -7.72 19.79 -9.67
C GLU A 59 -9.10 19.13 -9.75
N ARG A 60 -9.53 18.53 -8.63
CA ARG A 60 -10.86 17.93 -8.51
C ARG A 60 -11.94 19.00 -8.73
N ASP A 61 -12.90 18.66 -9.59
CA ASP A 61 -14.06 19.47 -9.95
C ASP A 61 -13.68 20.83 -10.57
N ALA A 62 -12.43 21.00 -10.99
CA ALA A 62 -11.96 22.20 -11.65
C ALA A 62 -12.52 22.33 -13.07
N THR A 63 -12.75 23.58 -13.46
CA THR A 63 -13.03 23.96 -14.84
C THR A 63 -11.81 24.68 -15.39
N ILE A 64 -11.19 24.13 -16.43
CA ILE A 64 -9.94 24.62 -17.02
C ILE A 64 -10.15 24.98 -18.50
N THR A 65 -9.42 25.99 -18.95
CA THR A 65 -9.33 26.37 -20.37
C THR A 65 -7.97 25.99 -20.95
N ASP A 66 -6.92 26.02 -20.12
CA ASP A 66 -5.57 25.54 -20.43
C ASP A 66 -5.44 24.06 -19.99
N VAL A 67 -5.20 23.18 -20.96
CA VAL A 67 -5.08 21.74 -20.74
C VAL A 67 -3.60 21.40 -20.48
N PRO A 68 -3.24 20.85 -19.31
CA PRO A 68 -1.85 20.49 -19.03
C PRO A 68 -1.41 19.31 -19.92
N GLU A 69 -0.10 19.14 -20.08
CA GLU A 69 0.48 18.03 -20.85
C GLU A 69 0.36 16.68 -20.12
N GLU A 70 0.11 16.70 -18.81
CA GLU A 70 -0.04 15.51 -17.99
C GLU A 70 -1.09 15.68 -16.90
N VAL A 71 -1.67 14.55 -16.48
CA VAL A 71 -2.37 14.45 -15.21
C VAL A 71 -1.38 14.02 -14.14
N LEU A 72 -1.27 14.79 -13.05
CA LEU A 72 -0.40 14.53 -11.92
C LEU A 72 -1.20 14.40 -10.63
N LEU A 73 -1.06 13.25 -9.97
CA LEU A 73 -1.63 12.94 -8.66
C LEU A 73 -0.53 12.92 -7.62
N THR A 74 -0.79 13.51 -6.46
CA THR A 74 0.13 13.47 -5.31
C THR A 74 -0.58 12.89 -4.11
N PHE A 75 0.04 11.89 -3.51
CA PHE A 75 -0.41 11.21 -2.30
C PHE A 75 0.30 11.76 -1.06
N ASN A 76 -0.26 11.56 0.13
CA ASN A 76 0.38 11.90 1.41
C ASN A 76 1.61 11.04 1.71
N GLU A 77 1.78 9.92 1.01
CA GLU A 77 2.85 8.94 1.21
C GLU A 77 3.30 8.35 -0.13
N GLY A 78 4.42 7.61 -0.13
CA GLY A 78 4.89 6.89 -1.31
C GLY A 78 4.02 5.67 -1.62
N VAL A 79 3.80 5.40 -2.91
CA VAL A 79 3.02 4.23 -3.36
C VAL A 79 3.88 3.19 -4.10
N GLY A 80 3.37 1.97 -4.14
CA GLY A 80 3.91 0.80 -4.82
C GLY A 80 3.72 0.86 -6.34
N ASN A 81 4.63 0.20 -7.07
CA ASN A 81 4.52 0.04 -8.52
C ASN A 81 3.58 -1.13 -8.89
N ASP A 82 3.39 -2.07 -7.98
CA ASP A 82 2.42 -3.14 -8.13
C ASP A 82 1.00 -2.59 -8.11
N PHE A 83 0.15 -3.09 -8.99
CA PHE A 83 -1.25 -2.65 -9.15
C PHE A 83 -1.44 -1.17 -9.52
N LEU A 84 -0.37 -0.50 -9.97
CA LEU A 84 -0.40 0.88 -10.43
C LEU A 84 -1.30 1.01 -11.66
N ALA A 85 -2.31 1.87 -11.57
CA ALA A 85 -3.12 2.27 -12.72
C ALA A 85 -3.55 3.73 -12.60
N LEU A 86 -3.47 4.44 -13.70
CA LEU A 86 -4.05 5.78 -13.89
C LEU A 86 -4.67 5.80 -15.29
N ALA A 87 -5.88 6.34 -15.39
CA ALA A 87 -6.55 6.53 -16.67
C ALA A 87 -7.38 7.81 -16.65
N VAL A 88 -7.40 8.49 -17.79
CA VAL A 88 -8.26 9.65 -18.06
C VAL A 88 -9.28 9.22 -19.10
N VAL A 89 -10.55 9.46 -18.80
CA VAL A 89 -11.68 8.95 -19.58
C VAL A 89 -12.60 10.12 -19.91
N ASP A 90 -13.07 10.21 -21.15
CA ASP A 90 -14.05 11.22 -21.56
C ASP A 90 -15.49 10.84 -21.14
N GLY A 91 -16.45 11.72 -21.47
CA GLY A 91 -17.87 11.51 -21.18
C GLY A 91 -18.51 10.31 -21.90
N GLU A 92 -17.87 9.79 -22.94
CA GLU A 92 -18.32 8.60 -23.68
C GLU A 92 -17.70 7.31 -23.13
N GLY A 93 -16.84 7.41 -22.12
CA GLY A 93 -16.15 6.27 -21.53
C GLY A 93 -14.89 5.85 -22.30
N LYS A 94 -14.45 6.62 -23.28
CA LYS A 94 -13.23 6.35 -24.04
C LYS A 94 -12.01 6.90 -23.29
N ARG A 95 -10.94 6.11 -23.27
CA ARG A 95 -9.67 6.50 -22.66
C ARG A 95 -8.94 7.50 -23.55
N VAL A 96 -8.49 8.61 -22.96
CA VAL A 96 -7.88 9.75 -23.66
C VAL A 96 -6.45 10.08 -23.19
N ASP A 97 -5.90 9.31 -22.25
CA ASP A 97 -4.49 9.36 -21.87
C ASP A 97 -3.60 8.45 -22.75
N ASN A 98 -2.29 8.68 -22.70
CA ASN A 98 -1.30 7.96 -23.52
C ASN A 98 -0.89 6.59 -22.96
N HIS A 99 -1.58 6.06 -21.94
CA HIS A 99 -1.33 4.73 -21.37
C HIS A 99 0.08 4.57 -20.77
N ASP A 100 0.68 5.67 -20.33
CA ASP A 100 2.06 5.75 -19.84
C ASP A 100 2.15 6.05 -18.35
N ALA A 101 1.14 5.61 -17.59
CA ALA A 101 1.04 5.82 -16.16
C ALA A 101 2.32 5.35 -15.44
N LYS A 102 2.95 6.27 -14.69
CA LYS A 102 4.22 6.02 -14.00
C LYS A 102 4.34 6.84 -12.73
N LEU A 103 5.08 6.29 -11.77
CA LEU A 103 5.53 7.05 -10.61
C LEU A 103 6.73 7.92 -10.96
N ASP A 104 6.90 9.02 -10.24
CA ASP A 104 8.16 9.76 -10.28
C ASP A 104 9.29 8.92 -9.66
N PHE A 105 10.47 9.01 -10.26
CA PHE A 105 11.65 8.28 -9.82
C PHE A 105 12.21 8.84 -8.51
N THR A 106 12.15 10.16 -8.33
CA THR A 106 12.68 10.85 -7.13
C THR A 106 11.65 10.93 -6.02
N ASP A 107 10.36 10.82 -6.35
CA ASP A 107 9.25 11.00 -5.40
C ASP A 107 8.09 10.05 -5.73
N ARG A 108 8.09 8.89 -5.05
CA ARG A 108 7.09 7.85 -5.26
C ARG A 108 5.68 8.20 -4.77
N SER A 109 5.48 9.37 -4.16
CA SER A 109 4.13 9.88 -3.85
C SER A 109 3.45 10.51 -5.07
N LYS A 110 4.17 10.68 -6.19
CA LYS A 110 3.68 11.31 -7.41
C LYS A 110 3.42 10.28 -8.49
N LEU A 111 2.19 10.25 -8.99
CA LEU A 111 1.73 9.41 -10.09
C LEU A 111 1.27 10.29 -11.24
N ARG A 112 1.76 10.01 -12.45
CA ARG A 112 1.43 10.80 -13.65
C ARG A 112 1.12 9.94 -14.86
N THR A 113 0.35 10.51 -15.78
CA THR A 113 0.18 10.00 -17.15
C THR A 113 0.09 11.19 -18.09
N SER A 114 0.68 11.08 -19.27
CA SER A 114 0.59 12.13 -20.28
C SER A 114 -0.77 12.12 -20.96
N ILE A 115 -1.25 13.31 -21.28
CA ILE A 115 -2.51 13.52 -21.99
C ILE A 115 -2.23 14.36 -23.23
N SER A 116 -2.95 14.06 -24.31
CA SER A 116 -2.95 14.91 -25.50
C SER A 116 -3.98 16.03 -25.34
N LYS A 117 -4.07 16.92 -26.34
CA LYS A 117 -5.11 17.95 -26.39
C LYS A 117 -6.49 17.36 -26.14
N LEU A 118 -7.20 17.93 -25.18
CA LEU A 118 -8.55 17.54 -24.82
C LEU A 118 -9.56 18.50 -25.45
N SER A 119 -10.61 17.96 -26.06
CA SER A 119 -11.75 18.77 -26.52
C SER A 119 -12.54 19.30 -25.31
N PRO A 120 -13.32 20.38 -25.45
CA PRO A 120 -14.23 20.83 -24.41
C PRO A 120 -15.18 19.70 -23.99
N GLY A 121 -15.33 19.50 -22.68
CA GLY A 121 -16.09 18.37 -22.14
C GLY A 121 -15.75 18.03 -20.70
N ARG A 122 -16.48 17.07 -20.13
CA ARG A 122 -16.21 16.52 -18.81
C ARG A 122 -15.33 15.27 -18.92
N TYR A 123 -14.32 15.20 -18.06
CA TYR A 123 -13.37 14.10 -18.00
C TYR A 123 -13.36 13.49 -16.61
N MET A 124 -13.12 12.19 -16.55
CA MET A 124 -12.95 11.42 -15.32
C MET A 124 -11.51 10.92 -15.23
N VAL A 125 -10.85 11.26 -14.13
CA VAL A 125 -9.58 10.64 -13.75
C VAL A 125 -9.88 9.52 -12.77
N ARG A 126 -9.36 8.33 -13.03
CA ARG A 126 -9.45 7.18 -12.11
C ARG A 126 -8.07 6.60 -11.87
N TYR A 127 -7.81 6.20 -10.63
CA TYR A 127 -6.53 5.65 -10.23
C TYR A 127 -6.69 4.45 -9.30
N ARG A 128 -5.64 3.64 -9.26
CA ARG A 128 -5.45 2.53 -8.34
C ARG A 128 -3.96 2.44 -8.00
N VAL A 129 -3.66 2.38 -6.70
CA VAL A 129 -2.29 2.39 -6.17
C VAL A 129 -2.18 1.42 -5.00
N LEU A 130 -0.99 0.86 -4.78
CA LEU A 130 -0.67 0.12 -3.56
C LEU A 130 -0.07 1.11 -2.55
N SER A 131 -0.71 1.31 -1.40
CA SER A 131 -0.15 2.13 -0.32
C SER A 131 1.02 1.43 0.36
N ALA A 132 1.88 2.19 1.05
CA ALA A 132 3.01 1.62 1.77
C ALA A 132 2.58 0.67 2.91
N ASP A 133 1.34 0.79 3.38
CA ASP A 133 0.73 -0.12 4.37
C ASP A 133 0.31 -1.49 3.80
N GLY A 134 0.39 -1.67 2.48
CA GLY A 134 0.07 -2.92 1.79
C GLY A 134 -1.36 -3.01 1.26
N HIS A 135 -2.20 -1.98 1.42
CA HIS A 135 -3.55 -1.96 0.89
C HIS A 135 -3.63 -1.32 -0.50
N VAL A 136 -4.48 -1.86 -1.36
CA VAL A 136 -4.80 -1.24 -2.65
C VAL A 136 -5.85 -0.16 -2.45
N VAL A 137 -5.50 1.08 -2.76
CA VAL A 137 -6.39 2.24 -2.74
C VAL A 137 -6.82 2.56 -4.16
N SER A 138 -8.10 2.80 -4.36
CA SER A 138 -8.66 3.24 -5.65
C SER A 138 -9.49 4.50 -5.46
N GLY A 139 -9.51 5.35 -6.47
CA GLY A 139 -10.29 6.57 -6.44
C GLY A 139 -10.61 7.10 -7.82
N LYS A 140 -11.52 8.07 -7.86
CA LYS A 140 -11.87 8.81 -9.07
C LYS A 140 -12.28 10.23 -8.73
N TYR A 141 -12.08 11.13 -9.69
CA TYR A 141 -12.59 12.50 -9.64
C TYR A 141 -12.84 13.01 -11.06
N PHE A 142 -13.51 14.15 -11.18
CA PHE A 142 -13.83 14.76 -12.46
C PHE A 142 -13.14 16.11 -12.62
N PHE A 143 -12.92 16.52 -13.85
CA PHE A 143 -12.59 17.89 -14.22
C PHE A 143 -13.32 18.24 -15.53
N GLN A 144 -13.42 19.53 -15.84
CA GLN A 144 -14.09 20.02 -17.03
C GLN A 144 -13.16 20.89 -17.85
N VAL A 145 -13.12 20.66 -19.16
CA VAL A 145 -12.43 21.52 -20.13
C VAL A 145 -13.47 22.40 -20.80
N GLN A 146 -13.21 23.70 -20.86
CA GLN A 146 -14.04 24.67 -21.58
C GLN A 146 -13.22 25.36 -22.68
N THR A 147 -13.92 25.92 -23.65
CA THR A 147 -13.32 26.85 -24.59
C THR A 147 -12.85 28.11 -23.85
N PRO A 148 -11.71 28.71 -24.23
CA PRO A 148 -11.28 30.00 -23.71
C PRO A 148 -12.28 31.12 -23.98
#